data_AF-A0A7S0JMB8-F1
#
_entry.id   AF-A0A7S0JMB8-F1
#
_cell.length_a   1.000
_cell.length_b   1.000
_cell.length_c   1.000
_cell.angle_alpha   90.00
_cell.angle_beta   90.00
_cell.angle_gamma   90.00
#
_symmetry.space_group_name_H-M   'P 1'
#
loop_
_entity.id
_entity.type
_entity.pdbx_description
1 polymer ?
#
loop_
_entity_poly.entity_id
_entity_poly.type
_entity_poly.pdbx_seq_one_letter_code
_entity_poly.pdbx_strand_id
1 'polypeptide(L)'
;AFAGLFAGGVALWVSLEVPKEPEQWFPKSHMFQQYQDMGSQKVMKGGSEAERLDVSLVWGLDGLNTKGTDPWIPSDLGEVTYDANFDPSTAAAQKHIMKSYESLKIATC
;
A
#
# COMPACT_ATOMS: atom_id res chain seq x y z
N ALA A 1 16.34 1.48 40.97
CA ALA A 1 15.85 0.36 40.14
C ALA A 1 14.60 0.75 39.33
N PHE A 2 13.50 1.15 39.96
CA PHE A 2 12.23 1.49 39.27
C PHE A 2 12.34 2.60 38.21
N ALA A 3 12.97 3.74 38.55
CA ALA A 3 13.12 4.87 37.61
C ALA A 3 13.95 4.51 36.36
N GLY A 4 14.95 3.63 36.51
CA GLY A 4 15.75 3.14 35.37
C GLY A 4 14.96 2.20 34.46
N LEU A 5 14.14 1.31 35.04
CA LEU A 5 13.24 0.45 34.26
C LEU A 5 12.18 1.28 33.51
N PHE A 6 11.62 2.30 34.16
CA PHE A 6 10.64 3.19 33.54
C PHE A 6 11.25 3.99 32.37
N ALA A 7 12.42 4.59 32.57
CA ALA A 7 13.12 5.33 31.51
C ALA A 7 13.50 4.41 30.34
N GLY A 8 13.94 3.18 30.61
CA GLY A 8 14.21 2.18 29.58
C GLY A 8 12.96 1.77 28.80
N GLY A 9 11.82 1.60 29.48
CA GLY A 9 10.54 1.30 28.84
C GLY A 9 10.06 2.42 27.92
N VAL A 10 10.17 3.68 28.36
CA VAL A 10 9.84 4.85 27.53
C VAL A 10 10.75 4.94 26.32
N ALA A 11 12.05 4.69 26.46
CA ALA A 11 12.99 4.68 25.35
C ALA A 11 12.61 3.61 24.31
N LEU A 12 12.30 2.39 24.73
CA LEU A 12 11.86 1.32 23.84
C LEU A 12 10.53 1.62 23.14
N TRP A 13 9.60 2.30 23.83
CA TRP A 13 8.32 2.69 23.25
C TRP A 13 8.46 3.73 22.13
N VAL A 14 9.31 4.73 22.34
CA VAL A 14 9.60 5.77 21.32
C VAL A 14 10.42 5.20 20.15
N SER A 15 11.15 4.11 20.37
CA SER A 15 11.93 3.41 19.32
C SER A 15 11.13 2.35 18.55
N LEU A 16 9.81 2.26 18.71
CA LEU A 16 9.00 1.36 17.90
C LEU A 16 8.99 1.80 16.43
N GLU A 17 9.42 0.92 15.54
CA GLU A 17 9.34 1.10 14.10
C GLU A 17 8.09 0.40 13.54
N VAL A 18 7.62 0.88 12.38
CA VAL A 18 6.60 0.15 11.60
C VAL A 18 7.16 -1.22 11.20
N PRO A 19 6.38 -2.31 11.25
CA PRO A 19 6.84 -3.62 10.84
C PRO A 19 7.39 -3.58 9.40
N LYS A 20 8.69 -3.84 9.24
CA LYS A 20 9.38 -3.91 7.94
C LYS A 20 9.35 -5.32 7.34
N GLU A 21 9.11 -6.32 8.18
CA GLU A 21 9.06 -7.72 7.80
C GLU A 21 7.60 -8.20 7.74
N PRO A 22 7.30 -9.21 6.90
CA PRO A 22 5.99 -9.85 6.87
C PRO A 22 5.59 -10.36 8.26
N GLU A 23 4.29 -10.33 8.55
CA GLU A 23 3.75 -10.79 9.82
C GLU A 23 4.03 -12.28 10.04
N GLN A 24 4.55 -12.62 11.23
CA GLN A 24 4.86 -14.00 11.60
C GLN A 24 3.62 -14.65 12.22
N TRP A 25 2.94 -15.50 11.44
CA TRP A 25 1.69 -16.16 11.87
C TRP A 25 1.93 -17.46 12.64
N PHE A 26 3.07 -18.12 12.43
CA PHE A 26 3.39 -19.40 13.06
C PHE A 26 4.73 -19.35 13.79
N PRO A 27 4.97 -20.24 14.78
CA PRO A 27 6.30 -20.42 15.34
C PRO A 27 7.33 -20.71 14.24
N LYS A 28 8.57 -20.22 14.39
CA LYS A 28 9.65 -20.43 13.40
C LYS A 28 10.01 -21.90 13.15
N SER A 29 9.61 -22.80 14.04
CA SER A 29 9.75 -24.25 13.87
C SER A 29 8.68 -24.86 12.95
N HIS A 30 7.60 -24.13 12.65
CA HIS A 30 6.53 -24.59 11.81
C HIS A 30 6.96 -24.56 10.35
N MET A 31 6.70 -25.65 9.62
CA MET A 31 7.15 -25.81 8.23
C MET A 31 6.69 -24.66 7.31
N PHE A 32 5.49 -24.13 7.52
CA PHE A 32 5.00 -23.00 6.72
C PHE A 32 5.77 -21.70 6.99
N GLN A 33 6.17 -21.44 8.24
CA GLN A 33 6.98 -20.27 8.56
C GLN A 33 8.38 -20.41 7.98
N GLN A 34 8.99 -21.60 8.08
CA GLN A 34 10.30 -21.87 7.48
C GLN A 34 10.28 -21.68 5.97
N TYR A 35 9.21 -22.13 5.31
CA TYR A 35 9.03 -21.91 3.87
C TYR A 35 8.88 -20.43 3.51
N GLN A 36 8.04 -19.68 4.24
CA GLN A 36 7.88 -18.24 4.04
C GLN A 36 9.19 -17.48 4.29
N ASP A 37 9.92 -17.83 5.35
CA ASP A 37 11.21 -17.26 5.71
C ASP A 37 12.28 -17.56 4.64
N MET A 38 12.29 -18.77 4.06
CA MET A 38 13.17 -19.11 2.94
C MET A 38 12.82 -18.33 1.66
N GLY A 39 11.55 -18.05 1.43
CA GLY A 39 11.09 -17.24 0.30
C GLY A 39 11.42 -15.75 0.44
N SER A 40 11.40 -15.22 1.67
CA SER A 40 11.71 -13.82 1.97
C SER A 40 13.22 -13.56 2.11
N GLN A 41 14.00 -14.58 2.50
CA GLN A 41 15.45 -14.52 2.55
C GLN A 41 16.04 -14.58 1.14
N LYS A 42 16.62 -13.44 0.71
CA LYS A 42 17.53 -13.09 -0.41
C LYS A 42 17.91 -14.11 -1.51
N VAL A 43 17.92 -15.41 -1.28
CA VAL A 43 18.28 -16.47 -2.25
C VAL A 43 17.17 -16.71 -3.29
N MET A 44 15.89 -16.55 -2.92
CA MET A 44 14.76 -16.75 -3.83
C MET A 44 14.11 -15.45 -4.33
N LYS A 45 14.61 -14.27 -3.91
CA LYS A 45 14.22 -12.96 -4.47
C LYS A 45 14.91 -12.72 -5.84
N GLY A 46 14.87 -13.70 -6.72
CA GLY A 46 15.39 -13.64 -8.09
C GLY A 46 14.50 -12.86 -9.06
N GLY A 47 13.78 -11.85 -8.57
CA GLY A 47 12.95 -10.96 -9.38
C GLY A 47 13.17 -9.54 -8.90
N SER A 48 13.60 -8.66 -9.80
CA SER A 48 13.85 -7.23 -9.56
C SER A 48 12.56 -6.43 -9.30
N GLU A 49 11.55 -7.01 -8.66
CA GLU A 49 10.27 -6.34 -8.41
C GLU A 49 10.31 -5.38 -7.21
N ALA A 50 11.34 -5.46 -6.38
CA ALA A 50 11.53 -4.54 -5.26
C ALA A 50 11.86 -3.08 -5.67
N GLU A 51 12.05 -2.80 -6.96
CA GLU A 51 12.51 -1.49 -7.44
C GLU A 51 11.51 -0.73 -8.31
N ARG A 52 10.31 -1.26 -8.59
CA ARG A 52 9.32 -0.58 -9.43
C ARG A 52 8.00 -0.39 -8.68
N LEU A 53 7.72 0.85 -8.31
CA LEU A 53 6.40 1.27 -7.87
C LEU A 53 5.50 1.39 -9.12
N ASP A 54 4.51 0.52 -9.26
CA ASP A 54 3.51 0.65 -10.32
C ASP A 54 2.45 1.68 -9.90
N VAL A 55 2.42 2.83 -10.60
CA VAL A 55 1.50 3.93 -10.31
C VAL A 55 0.43 3.98 -11.38
N SER A 56 -0.80 3.62 -11.00
CA SER A 56 -1.97 3.73 -11.86
C SER A 56 -2.74 5.03 -11.56
N LEU A 57 -2.88 5.89 -12.56
CA LEU A 57 -3.71 7.09 -12.49
C LEU A 57 -5.10 6.78 -13.04
N VAL A 58 -6.14 7.09 -12.26
CA VAL A 58 -7.55 6.83 -12.60
C VAL A 58 -8.33 8.14 -12.50
N TRP A 59 -9.23 8.36 -13.47
CA TRP A 59 -10.13 9.53 -13.52
C TRP A 59 -11.58 9.06 -13.63
N GLY A 60 -12.52 9.96 -13.34
CA GLY A 60 -13.97 9.69 -13.46
C GLY A 60 -14.60 9.01 -12.26
N LEU A 61 -13.87 8.92 -11.15
CA LEU A 61 -14.39 8.49 -9.87
C LEU A 61 -14.60 9.73 -8.99
N ASP A 62 -15.82 9.89 -8.47
CA ASP A 62 -16.13 10.91 -7.46
C ASP A 62 -15.76 10.40 -6.06
N GLY A 63 -15.79 9.06 -5.87
CA GLY A 63 -15.33 8.43 -4.65
C GLY A 63 -15.89 7.01 -4.45
N LEU A 64 -15.95 6.63 -3.18
CA LEU A 64 -16.50 5.36 -2.71
C LEU A 64 -17.60 5.68 -1.69
N ASN A 65 -18.81 5.21 -1.94
CA ASN A 65 -19.91 5.34 -1.00
C ASN A 65 -19.85 4.20 0.03
N THR A 66 -19.47 4.55 1.25
CA THR A 66 -19.39 3.64 2.40
C THR A 66 -20.61 3.73 3.31
N LYS A 67 -21.70 4.40 2.89
CA LYS A 67 -22.91 4.45 3.70
C LYS A 67 -23.58 3.09 3.76
N GLY A 68 -23.65 2.54 4.97
CA GLY A 68 -24.25 1.23 5.23
C GLY A 68 -23.29 0.06 5.09
N THR A 69 -22.01 0.33 4.79
CA THR A 69 -20.99 -0.72 4.78
C THR A 69 -20.62 -1.13 6.21
N ASP A 70 -20.44 -2.41 6.46
CA ASP A 70 -19.96 -2.93 7.73
C ASP A 70 -18.42 -3.04 7.73
N PRO A 71 -17.70 -2.23 8.56
CA PRO A 71 -16.24 -2.31 8.66
C PRO A 71 -15.72 -3.68 9.11
N TRP A 72 -16.58 -4.53 9.69
CA TRP A 72 -16.22 -5.87 10.15
C TRP A 72 -16.37 -6.94 9.08
N ILE A 73 -16.91 -6.60 7.91
CA ILE A 73 -17.05 -7.51 6.77
C ILE A 73 -16.04 -7.07 5.69
N PRO A 74 -14.89 -7.76 5.54
CA PRO A 74 -13.84 -7.33 4.63
C PRO A 74 -14.24 -7.29 3.14
N SER A 75 -15.29 -8.03 2.78
CA SER A 75 -15.85 -8.04 1.43
C SER A 75 -16.82 -6.88 1.16
N ASP A 76 -17.26 -6.17 2.20
CA ASP A 76 -18.18 -5.05 2.08
C ASP A 76 -17.41 -3.74 1.89
N LEU A 77 -16.96 -3.53 0.66
CA LEU A 77 -16.16 -2.37 0.27
C LEU A 77 -17.02 -1.16 -0.09
N GLY A 78 -18.36 -1.30 -0.10
CA GLY A 78 -19.28 -0.27 -0.57
C GLY A 78 -19.40 -0.19 -2.09
N GLU A 79 -20.03 0.89 -2.55
CA GLU A 79 -20.34 1.11 -3.97
C GLU A 79 -19.52 2.26 -4.55
N VAL A 80 -18.96 2.05 -5.74
CA VAL A 80 -18.17 3.07 -6.43
C VAL A 80 -19.10 4.16 -6.98
N THR A 81 -18.78 5.43 -6.70
CA THR A 81 -19.50 6.58 -7.25
C THR A 81 -18.73 7.20 -8.41
N TYR A 82 -19.37 7.23 -9.58
CA TYR A 82 -18.81 7.81 -10.79
C TYR A 82 -19.11 9.30 -10.87
N ASP A 83 -18.14 10.08 -11.34
CA ASP A 83 -18.34 11.49 -11.63
C ASP A 83 -19.19 11.64 -12.89
N ALA A 84 -20.41 12.16 -12.73
CA ALA A 84 -21.35 12.37 -13.83
C ALA A 84 -20.89 13.43 -14.84
N ASN A 85 -19.95 14.30 -14.45
CA ASN A 85 -19.40 15.35 -15.30
C ASN A 85 -18.10 14.95 -16.00
N PHE A 86 -17.59 13.75 -15.74
CA PHE A 86 -16.38 13.28 -16.37
C PHE A 86 -16.64 12.88 -17.83
N ASP A 87 -16.14 13.70 -18.76
CA ASP A 87 -16.22 13.44 -20.20
C ASP A 87 -14.82 13.49 -20.86
N PRO A 88 -14.25 12.33 -21.25
CA PRO A 88 -12.95 12.27 -21.91
C PRO A 88 -13.01 12.60 -23.42
N SER A 89 -14.20 12.77 -24.01
CA SER A 89 -14.36 12.98 -25.46
C SER A 89 -14.00 14.40 -25.91
N THR A 90 -13.95 15.36 -24.99
CA THR A 90 -13.62 16.74 -25.33
C THR A 90 -12.14 16.91 -25.73
N ALA A 91 -11.88 17.79 -26.71
CA ALA A 91 -10.51 18.08 -27.14
C ALA A 91 -9.63 18.63 -26.00
N ALA A 92 -10.22 19.36 -25.05
CA ALA A 92 -9.53 19.83 -23.85
C ALA A 92 -9.13 18.68 -22.92
N ALA A 93 -10.01 17.70 -22.69
CA ALA A 93 -9.71 16.52 -21.88
C ALA A 93 -8.62 15.65 -22.52
N GLN A 94 -8.69 15.40 -23.83
CA GLN A 94 -7.65 14.65 -24.56
C GLN A 94 -6.29 15.33 -24.50
N LYS A 95 -6.24 16.66 -24.64
CA LYS A 95 -5.02 17.43 -24.47
C LYS A 95 -4.46 17.33 -23.04
N HIS A 96 -5.33 17.32 -22.04
CA HIS A 96 -4.92 17.17 -20.64
C HIS A 96 -4.32 15.79 -20.37
N ILE A 97 -4.97 14.72 -20.81
CA ILE A 97 -4.48 13.34 -20.66
C ILE A 97 -3.12 13.17 -21.35
N MET A 98 -2.96 13.67 -22.58
CA MET A 98 -1.69 13.63 -23.30
C MET A 98 -0.59 14.39 -22.55
N LYS A 99 -0.90 15.58 -22.03
CA LYS A 99 0.05 16.37 -21.24
C LYS A 99 0.48 15.64 -19.96
N SER A 100 -0.45 14.97 -19.27
CA SER A 100 -0.12 14.18 -18.07
C SER A 100 0.84 13.04 -18.42
N TYR A 101 0.59 12.34 -19.53
CA TYR A 101 1.50 11.30 -20.02
C TYR A 101 2.90 11.84 -20.38
N GLU A 102 2.99 12.94 -21.12
CA GLU A 102 4.27 13.56 -21.46
C GLU A 102 5.03 14.04 -20.21
N SER A 103 4.32 14.54 -19.20
CA SER A 103 4.94 14.98 -17.94
C SER A 103 5.50 13.81 -17.14
N LEU A 104 4.79 12.69 -17.10
CA LEU A 104 5.23 11.48 -16.37
C LEU A 104 6.44 10.80 -17.01
N LYS A 105 6.65 10.95 -18.32
CA LYS A 105 7.85 10.41 -19.00
C LYS A 105 9.16 11.00 -18.49
N ILE A 106 9.13 12.27 -18.09
CA ILE A 106 10.33 13.01 -17.68
C ILE A 106 10.39 13.24 -16.17
N ALA A 107 9.37 12.77 -15.43
CA ALA A 107 9.32 12.91 -14.00
C ALA A 107 10.41 12.06 -13.34
N THR A 108 11.19 12.67 -12.45
CA THR A 108 12.11 11.94 -11.57
C THR A 108 11.30 11.23 -10.49
N CYS A 109 11.57 9.92 -10.32
CA CYS A 109 11.04 9.12 -9.21
C CYS A 109 11.56 9.60 -7.86
#